data_AF-A0A7K1GQD9-F1
#
_entry.id   AF-A0A7K1GQD9-F1
#
_cell.length_a   1.000
_cell.length_b   1.000
_cell.length_c   1.000
_cell.angle_alpha   90.00
_cell.angle_beta   90.00
_cell.angle_gamma   90.00
#
_symmetry.space_group_name_H-M   'P 1'
#
loop_
_entity.id
_entity.type
_entity.pdbx_description
1 polymer ?
#
loop_
_entity_poly.entity_id
_entity_poly.type
_entity_poly.pdbx_seq_one_letter_code
_entity_poly.pdbx_strand_id
1 'polypeptide(L)' 'MRKAMIYFFLGLTVMFLFTYIGGLFDDAFRKTGIWYKDIIGSFKYYVLWVLPYWWLIILIGSVILGTVFYGIKIGIGKLK' A
#
# COMPACT_ATOMS: atom_id res chain seq x y z
N MET A 1 20.89 9.39 -0.71
CA MET A 1 20.32 8.02 -0.68
C MET A 1 19.49 7.73 0.57
N ARG A 2 20.02 7.85 1.80
CA ARG A 2 19.28 7.56 3.04
C ARG A 2 17.90 8.24 3.17
N LYS A 3 17.79 9.53 2.83
CA LYS A 3 16.51 10.26 2.88
C LYS A 3 15.48 9.76 1.86
N ALA A 4 15.92 9.42 0.64
CA ALA A 4 15.04 8.88 -0.41
C ALA A 4 14.50 7.49 -0.04
N MET A 5 15.34 6.65 0.57
CA MET A 5 14.90 5.33 1.07
C MET A 5 13.79 5.46 2.13
N ILE A 6 13.87 6.45 3.03
CA ILE A 6 12.82 6.69 4.03
C ILE A 6 11.48 6.99 3.36
N TYR A 7 11.48 7.84 2.32
CA TYR A 7 10.24 8.16 1.59
C TYR A 7 9.72 6.99 0.76
N PHE A 8 10.60 6.16 0.22
CA PHE A 8 10.21 4.92 -0.44
C PHE A 8 9.54 3.95 0.55
N PHE A 9 10.10 3.74 1.75
CA PHE A 9 9.49 2.88 2.77
C PHE A 9 8.16 3.45 3.29
N LEU A 10 8.03 4.78 3.40
CA LEU A 10 6.74 5.42 3.67
C LEU A 10 5.72 5.13 2.56
N GLY A 11 6.11 5.27 1.30
CA GLY A 11 5.27 4.91 0.15
C GLY A 11 4.87 3.43 0.17
N LEU A 12 5.81 2.54 0.52
CA LEU A 12 5.59 1.10 0.64
C LEU A 12 4.55 0.76 1.70
N THR A 13 4.66 1.36 2.89
CA THR A 13 3.67 1.18 3.96
C THR A 13 2.27 1.67 3.53
N VAL A 14 2.20 2.82 2.87
CA VAL A 14 0.92 3.36 2.36
C VAL A 14 0.33 2.44 1.30
N MET A 15 1.15 1.92 0.38
CA MET A 15 0.68 0.98 -0.64
C MET A 15 0.17 -0.32 -0.03
N PHE A 16 0.87 -0.89 0.96
CA PHE A 16 0.39 -2.08 1.66
C PHE A 16 -0.97 -1.85 2.34
N LEU A 17 -1.19 -0.68 2.94
CA LEU A 17 -2.50 -0.34 3.51
C LEU A 17 -3.56 -0.18 2.42
N PHE A 18 -3.23 0.51 1.33
CA PHE A 18 -4.15 0.73 0.21
C PHE A 18 -4.59 -0.59 -0.43
N THR A 19 -3.65 -1.48 -0.74
CA THR A 19 -3.97 -2.78 -1.35
C THR A 19 -4.62 -3.74 -0.36
N TYR A 20 -4.34 -3.62 0.94
CA TYR A 20 -5.08 -4.36 1.96
C TYR A 20 -6.56 -3.99 1.91
N ILE A 21 -6.86 -2.70 2.02
CA ILE A 21 -8.23 -2.20 1.97
C ILE A 21 -8.90 -2.54 0.63
N GLY A 22 -8.20 -2.32 -0.49
CA GLY A 22 -8.69 -2.68 -1.82
C GLY A 22 -9.02 -4.16 -1.95
N GLY A 23 -8.17 -5.04 -1.41
CA GLY A 23 -8.39 -6.48 -1.38
C GLY A 23 -9.60 -6.92 -0.53
N LEU A 24 -9.98 -6.14 0.49
CA LEU A 24 -11.22 -6.41 1.25
C LEU A 24 -12.49 -6.19 0.42
N PHE A 25 -12.40 -5.37 -0.64
CA PHE A 25 -13.51 -5.10 -1.55
C PHE A 25 -13.56 -6.04 -2.75
N ASP A 26 -12.59 -6.95 -2.89
CA ASP A 26 -12.57 -7.94 -3.96
C ASP A 26 -13.82 -8.85 -3.88
N ASP A 27 -14.46 -9.07 -5.04
CA ASP A 27 -15.67 -9.89 -5.14
C ASP A 27 -15.45 -11.32 -4.64
N ALA A 28 -14.25 -11.89 -4.78
CA ALA A 28 -13.91 -13.20 -4.25
C ALA A 28 -14.01 -13.24 -2.72
N PHE A 29 -13.64 -12.15 -2.05
CA PHE A 29 -13.69 -12.01 -0.60
C PHE A 29 -15.08 -11.59 -0.10
N ARG A 30 -15.83 -10.78 -0.87
CA ARG A 30 -17.22 -10.38 -0.52
C ARG A 30 -18.21 -11.53 -0.69
N LYS A 31 -18.03 -12.39 -1.69
CA LYS A 31 -18.93 -13.55 -1.96
C LYS A 31 -18.98 -14.57 -0.83
N THR A 32 -17.92 -14.66 -0.02
CA THR A 32 -17.92 -15.55 1.17
C THR A 32 -18.70 -14.95 2.34
N GLY A 33 -19.07 -13.66 2.30
CA GLY A 33 -19.94 -13.01 3.30
C GLY A 33 -19.27 -12.70 4.64
N ILE A 34 -17.97 -12.96 4.78
CA ILE A 34 -17.25 -12.89 6.07
C ILE A 34 -16.29 -11.69 6.16
N TRP A 35 -16.26 -10.83 5.12
CA TRP A 35 -15.18 -9.86 4.95
C TRP A 35 -14.97 -8.88 6.11
N TYR A 36 -16.03 -8.58 6.86
CA TYR A 36 -16.03 -7.70 8.03
C TYR A 36 -16.07 -8.44 9.38
N LYS A 37 -16.32 -9.76 9.37
CA LYS A 37 -16.44 -10.59 10.58
C LYS A 37 -15.16 -11.39 10.88
N ASP A 38 -14.32 -11.63 9.88
CA ASP A 38 -13.12 -12.46 10.03
C ASP A 38 -11.83 -11.69 9.69
N ILE A 39 -11.23 -11.10 10.72
CA ILE A 39 -9.96 -10.38 10.65
C ILE A 39 -8.80 -11.31 10.29
N ILE A 40 -8.85 -12.57 10.73
CA ILE A 40 -7.78 -13.54 10.48
C ILE A 40 -7.87 -14.05 9.03
N GLY A 41 -9.09 -14.32 8.56
CA GLY A 41 -9.37 -14.72 7.18
C GLY A 41 -9.04 -13.61 6.17
N SER A 42 -9.38 -12.36 6.47
CA SER A 42 -9.00 -11.20 5.63
C SER A 42 -7.49 -11.04 5.53
N PHE A 43 -6.78 -11.13 6.65
CA PHE A 43 -5.32 -11.07 6.64
C PHE A 43 -4.69 -12.22 5.86
N LYS A 44 -5.17 -13.46 6.05
CA LYS A 44 -4.71 -14.62 5.27
C LYS A 44 -4.97 -14.46 3.78
N TYR A 45 -6.17 -14.04 3.39
CA TYR A 45 -6.51 -13.78 1.99
C TYR A 45 -5.57 -12.74 1.39
N TYR A 46 -5.35 -11.64 2.11
CA TYR A 46 -4.43 -10.60 1.65
C TYR A 46 -3.02 -11.13 1.42
N VAL A 47 -2.44 -11.83 2.38
CA VAL A 47 -1.05 -12.33 2.31
C VAL A 47 -0.89 -13.43 1.24
N LEU A 48 -1.88 -14.31 1.09
CA LEU A 48 -1.80 -15.48 0.20
C LEU A 48 -2.25 -15.18 -1.23
N TRP A 49 -3.15 -14.22 -1.43
CA TRP A 49 -3.72 -13.90 -2.74
C TRP A 49 -3.34 -12.51 -3.21
N VAL A 50 -3.68 -11.46 -2.47
CA VAL A 50 -3.48 -10.09 -2.98
C VAL A 50 -1.99 -9.76 -3.10
N LEU A 51 -1.21 -10.03 -2.06
CA LEU A 51 0.21 -9.65 -1.97
C LEU A 51 1.08 -10.28 -3.08
N PRO A 52 0.93 -11.58 -3.42
CA PRO A 52 1.68 -12.21 -4.52
C PRO A 52 1.30 -11.71 -5.91
N TYR A 53 0.05 -11.29 -6.17
CA TYR A 53 -0.37 -10.81 -7.50
C TYR A 53 -0.20 -9.30 -7.67
N TRP A 54 -0.20 -8.53 -6.58
CA TRP A 54 -0.21 -7.06 -6.61
C TRP A 54 1.16 -6.44 -6.34
N TRP A 55 2.23 -7.25 -6.21
CA TRP A 55 3.58 -6.77 -5.91
C TRP A 55 4.06 -5.67 -6.86
N LEU A 56 3.73 -5.80 -8.16
CA LEU A 56 4.16 -4.85 -9.19
C LEU A 56 3.45 -3.50 -9.01
N ILE A 57 2.16 -3.52 -8.69
CA ILE A 57 1.36 -2.33 -8.37
C ILE A 57 1.90 -1.68 -7.07
N ILE A 58 2.18 -2.49 -6.05
CA ILE A 58 2.71 -2.03 -4.77
C ILE A 58 4.06 -1.35 -4.98
N LEU A 59 5.00 -1.97 -5.70
CA LEU A 59 6.33 -1.40 -5.94
C LEU A 59 6.27 -0.11 -6.77
N ILE A 60 5.54 -0.12 -7.90
CA ILE A 60 5.40 1.08 -8.74
C ILE A 60 4.74 2.21 -7.96
N GLY A 61 3.63 1.93 -7.27
CA GLY A 61 2.95 2.92 -6.44
C GLY A 61 3.84 3.48 -5.33
N SER A 62 4.70 2.64 -4.74
CA SER A 62 5.64 3.06 -3.68
C SER A 62 6.71 3.99 -4.22
N VAL A 63 7.20 3.77 -5.44
CA VAL A 63 8.16 4.66 -6.10
C VAL A 63 7.50 6.02 -6.42
N ILE A 64 6.26 5.99 -6.93
CA ILE A 64 5.49 7.22 -7.23
C ILE A 64 5.25 8.01 -5.95
N LEU A 65 4.70 7.38 -4.90
CA LEU A 65 4.43 8.02 -3.61
C LEU A 65 5.72 8.52 -2.95
N GLY A 66 6.79 7.73 -2.97
CA GLY A 66 8.09 8.14 -2.46
C GLY A 66 8.63 9.39 -3.16
N THR A 67 8.43 9.49 -4.47
CA THR A 67 8.80 10.67 -5.27
C THR A 67 7.95 11.88 -4.90
N VAL A 68 6.64 11.69 -4.73
CA VAL A 68 5.71 12.75 -4.30
C VAL A 68 6.07 13.27 -2.91
N PHE A 69 6.26 12.38 -1.92
CA PHE A 69 6.64 12.77 -0.57
C PHE A 69 7.97 13.52 -0.52
N TYR A 70 8.96 13.07 -1.30
CA TYR A 70 10.24 13.74 -1.40
C TYR A 70 10.12 15.12 -2.07
N GLY A 71 9.33 15.23 -3.15
CA GLY A 71 9.06 16.48 -3.85
C GLY A 71 8.36 17.52 -2.96
N ILE A 72 7.33 17.11 -2.22
CA ILE A 72 6.62 17.97 -1.26
C ILE A 72 7.60 18.51 -0.20
N LYS A 73 8.47 17.65 0.34
CA LYS A 73 9.45 18.06 1.34
C LYS A 73 10.42 19.14 0.81
N ILE A 74 10.88 18.99 -0.45
CA ILE A 74 11.72 20.00 -1.09
C ILE A 74 10.94 21.30 -1.33
N GLY A 75 9.71 21.21 -1.82
CA GLY A 75 8.86 22.37 -2.08
C GLY A 75 8.59 23.19 -0.81
N ILE A 76 8.21 22.53 0.29
CA ILE A 76 8.00 23.17 1.59
C ILE A 76 9.31 23.74 2.15
N GLY A 77 10.44 23.05 1.94
CA GLY A 77 11.75 23.53 2.36
C GLY A 77 12.25 24.76 1.59
N LYS A 78 11.73 25.02 0.39
CA LYS A 78 12.03 26.23 -0.41
C LYS A 78 11.14 27.43 -0.06
N LEU A 79 10.04 27.22 0.66
CA LEU A 79 9.10 28.25 1.11
C LEU A 79 9.43 28.79 2.51
N LYS A 80 10.47 28.25 3.17
CA LYS A 80 11.06 28.77 4.41
C LYS A 80 12.38 29.46 4.09
#